data_AF-A0A370N1D0-F1
#
_entry.id   AF-A0A370N1D0-F1
#
_cell.length_a   1.000
_cell.length_b   1.000
_cell.length_c   1.000
_cell.angle_alpha   90.00
_cell.angle_beta   90.00
_cell.angle_gamma   90.00
#
_symmetry.space_group_name_H-M   'P 1'
#
loop_
_entity.id
_entity.type
_entity.pdbx_description
1 polymer ?
#
loop_
_entity_poly.entity_id
_entity_poly.type
_entity_poly.pdbx_seq_one_letter_code
_entity_poly.pdbx_strand_id
1 'polypeptide(L)'
;MKVSCQLLASALLPALLAVVSLGAHADPWKDEKHHGGDYKEEYWDGACKVERKWKGNGEYKEKSKCKGGPSPAVIYQPPPAVIISPQVVIGQ
;
A
#
# COMPACT_ATOMS: atom_id res chain seq x y z
N MET A 1 -3.25 50.67 -35.36
CA MET A 1 -2.24 50.13 -34.42
C MET A 1 -2.90 49.06 -33.54
N LYS A 2 -3.13 47.85 -34.05
CA LYS A 2 -3.73 46.74 -33.28
C LYS A 2 -3.15 45.36 -33.62
N VAL A 3 -2.20 45.32 -34.56
CA VAL A 3 -1.59 44.09 -35.09
C VAL A 3 -0.26 43.76 -34.37
N SER A 4 0.43 44.77 -33.83
CA SER A 4 1.72 44.62 -33.14
C SER A 4 1.61 43.91 -31.80
N CYS A 5 0.47 44.02 -31.11
CA CYS A 5 0.24 43.31 -29.83
C CYS A 5 -0.12 41.83 -30.05
N GLN A 6 -0.71 41.51 -31.20
CA GLN A 6 -1.21 40.16 -31.51
C GLN A 6 -0.07 39.19 -31.88
N LEU A 7 1.01 39.70 -32.49
CA LEU A 7 2.20 38.91 -32.85
C LEU A 7 3.10 38.61 -31.64
N LEU A 8 3.13 39.50 -30.65
CA LEU A 8 3.91 39.29 -29.41
C LEU A 8 3.27 38.23 -28.51
N ALA A 9 1.93 38.10 -28.54
CA ALA A 9 1.21 37.10 -27.75
C ALA A 9 1.38 35.66 -28.30
N SER A 10 1.59 35.49 -29.61
CA SER A 10 1.63 34.16 -30.23
C SER A 10 2.96 33.42 -30.07
N ALA A 11 4.06 34.13 -29.77
CA ALA A 11 5.38 33.53 -29.59
C ALA A 11 5.66 33.06 -28.15
N LEU A 12 4.90 33.57 -27.16
CA LEU A 12 5.05 33.19 -25.75
C LEU A 12 4.40 31.83 -25.42
N LEU A 13 3.32 31.47 -26.12
CA LEU A 13 2.61 30.20 -25.92
C LEU A 13 3.47 28.94 -26.18
N PRO A 14 4.20 28.81 -27.32
CA PRO A 14 5.02 27.62 -27.56
C PRO A 14 6.24 27.54 -26.64
N ALA A 15 6.76 28.69 -26.18
CA ALA A 15 7.87 28.74 -25.21
C ALA A 15 7.44 28.24 -23.82
N LEU A 16 6.22 28.56 -23.40
CA LEU A 16 5.65 28.07 -22.14
C LEU A 16 5.36 26.56 -22.16
N LEU A 17 4.93 26.01 -23.31
CA LEU A 17 4.65 24.58 -23.46
C LEU A 17 5.92 23.70 -23.41
N ALA A 18 7.06 24.19 -23.87
CA ALA A 18 8.32 23.44 -23.87
C ALA A 18 8.91 23.20 -22.47
N VAL A 19 8.60 24.07 -21.49
CA VAL A 19 9.10 23.96 -20.11
C VAL A 19 8.36 22.89 -19.30
N VAL A 20 7.11 22.57 -19.66
CA VAL A 20 6.28 21.65 -18.89
C VAL A 20 6.74 20.18 -18.98
N SER A 21 7.51 19.82 -20.02
CA SER A 21 7.83 18.42 -20.34
C SER A 21 9.03 17.84 -19.59
N LEU A 22 9.77 18.63 -18.79
CA LEU A 22 11.07 18.20 -18.23
C LEU A 22 11.02 17.59 -16.81
N GLY A 23 9.85 17.27 -16.28
CA GLY A 23 9.70 16.91 -14.86
C GLY A 23 9.10 15.54 -14.56
N ALA A 24 9.67 14.45 -15.08
CA ALA A 24 9.37 13.10 -14.59
C ALA A 24 10.66 12.38 -14.22
N HIS A 25 11.20 12.70 -13.03
CA HIS A 25 12.21 11.85 -12.41
C HIS A 25 11.49 10.67 -11.79
N ALA A 26 11.61 9.49 -12.39
CA ALA A 26 11.32 8.25 -11.69
C ALA A 26 12.34 8.14 -10.55
N ASP A 27 11.84 8.07 -9.32
CA ASP A 27 12.64 7.71 -8.16
C ASP A 27 13.30 6.35 -8.44
N PRO A 28 14.64 6.23 -8.37
CA PRO A 28 15.28 4.93 -8.40
C PRO A 28 14.74 4.17 -7.21
N TRP A 29 13.99 3.10 -7.50
CA TRP A 29 13.43 2.18 -6.53
C TRP A 29 14.51 1.85 -5.50
N LYS A 30 14.43 2.50 -4.35
CA LYS A 30 15.25 2.19 -3.21
C LYS A 30 14.67 0.89 -2.68
N ASP A 31 15.30 -0.23 -3.04
CA ASP A 31 15.09 -1.48 -2.34
C ASP A 31 15.55 -1.23 -0.89
N GLU A 32 14.62 -0.81 -0.05
CA GLU A 32 14.80 -0.71 1.38
C GLU A 32 15.14 -2.11 1.88
N LYS A 33 16.44 -2.36 2.07
CA LYS A 33 16.96 -3.50 2.80
C LYS A 33 16.33 -3.43 4.18
N HIS A 34 15.19 -4.07 4.36
CA HIS A 34 14.57 -4.26 5.66
C HIS A 34 15.59 -5.05 6.48
N HIS A 35 16.32 -4.35 7.32
CA HIS A 35 17.09 -4.96 8.39
C HIS A 35 16.05 -5.60 9.31
N GLY A 36 15.69 -6.84 9.02
CA GLY A 36 14.86 -7.68 9.86
C GLY A 36 15.59 -7.87 11.18
N GLY A 37 15.42 -6.92 12.08
CA GLY A 37 15.86 -7.03 13.46
C GLY A 37 14.88 -7.91 14.23
N ASP A 38 15.31 -8.35 15.41
CA ASP A 38 14.40 -9.00 16.33
C ASP A 38 13.39 -7.96 16.85
N TYR A 39 12.11 -8.16 16.56
CA TYR A 39 11.00 -7.33 17.01
C TYR A 39 10.17 -8.07 18.06
N LYS A 40 9.77 -7.36 19.12
CA LYS A 40 8.91 -7.89 20.18
C LYS A 40 7.78 -6.92 20.46
N GLU A 41 6.56 -7.45 20.46
CA GLU A 41 5.33 -6.72 20.77
C GLU A 41 4.62 -7.38 21.96
N GLU A 42 4.16 -6.60 22.93
CA GLU A 42 3.31 -7.07 24.01
C GLU A 42 2.03 -6.22 24.07
N TYR A 43 0.87 -6.86 23.98
CA TYR A 43 -0.42 -6.19 24.10
C TYR A 43 -1.40 -7.01 24.93
N TRP A 44 -2.46 -6.35 25.41
CA TRP A 44 -3.55 -7.00 26.11
C TRP A 44 -4.76 -7.08 25.20
N ASP A 45 -5.28 -8.29 25.01
CA ASP A 45 -6.53 -8.59 24.33
C ASP A 45 -7.56 -9.06 25.36
N GLY A 46 -8.34 -8.11 25.88
CA GLY A 46 -9.25 -8.36 27.00
C GLY A 46 -8.53 -8.91 28.23
N ALA A 47 -8.87 -10.13 28.65
CA ALA A 47 -8.26 -10.82 29.79
C ALA A 47 -6.93 -11.54 29.44
N CYS A 48 -6.46 -11.41 28.20
CA CYS A 48 -5.30 -12.12 27.67
C CYS A 48 -4.13 -11.20 27.41
N LYS A 49 -2.96 -11.53 27.97
CA LYS A 49 -1.69 -10.90 27.59
C LYS A 49 -1.09 -11.65 26.41
N VAL A 50 -0.91 -10.98 25.27
CA VAL A 50 -0.30 -11.55 24.07
C VAL A 50 1.11 -10.99 23.91
N GLU A 51 2.09 -11.88 23.78
CA GLU A 51 3.49 -11.55 23.53
C GLU A 51 3.89 -12.15 22.18
N ARG A 52 4.19 -11.31 21.20
CA ARG A 52 4.65 -11.69 19.86
C ARG A 52 6.13 -11.35 19.70
N LYS A 53 6.89 -12.29 19.15
CA LYS A 53 8.32 -12.13 18.84
C LYS A 53 8.57 -12.53 17.40
N TRP A 54 9.15 -11.63 16.62
CA TRP A 54 9.68 -11.89 15.29
C TRP A 54 11.17 -11.82 15.38
N LYS A 55 11.86 -12.89 15.01
CA LYS A 55 13.30 -12.86 14.88
C LYS A 55 13.70 -12.43 13.47
N GLY A 56 14.91 -11.90 13.34
CA GLY A 56 15.46 -11.49 12.05
C GLY A 56 15.60 -12.62 11.02
N ASN A 57 15.61 -13.87 11.47
CA ASN A 57 15.60 -15.07 10.62
C ASN A 57 14.18 -15.50 10.16
N GLY A 58 13.15 -14.72 10.47
CA GLY A 58 11.74 -15.04 10.18
C GLY A 58 11.06 -15.96 11.21
N GLU A 59 11.75 -16.37 12.28
CA GLU A 59 11.13 -17.18 13.34
C GLU A 59 10.12 -16.34 14.12
N TYR A 60 8.85 -16.74 14.06
CA TYR A 60 7.75 -16.11 14.79
C TYR A 60 7.32 -16.95 15.99
N LYS A 61 7.17 -16.29 17.14
CA LYS A 61 6.64 -16.90 18.38
C LYS A 61 5.59 -16.00 19.00
N GLU A 62 4.35 -16.49 19.10
CA GLU A 62 3.28 -15.87 19.87
C GLU A 62 3.01 -16.67 21.13
N LYS A 63 2.87 -15.98 22.27
CA LYS A 63 2.39 -16.57 23.53
C LYS A 63 1.22 -15.75 24.03
N SER A 64 0.06 -16.38 24.20
CA SER A 64 -1.10 -15.78 24.85
C SER A 64 -1.24 -16.34 26.28
N LYS A 65 -1.39 -15.44 27.26
CA LYS A 65 -1.66 -15.76 28.66
C LYS A 65 -2.98 -15.13 29.06
N CYS A 66 -4.05 -15.91 29.00
CA CYS A 66 -5.39 -15.51 29.42
C CYS A 66 -5.61 -15.80 30.90
N LYS A 67 -6.06 -14.79 31.66
CA LYS A 67 -6.63 -15.02 32.98
C LYS A 67 -8.03 -15.61 32.79
N GLY A 68 -8.21 -16.92 33.03
CA GLY A 68 -9.52 -17.58 32.96
C GLY A 68 -9.66 -18.73 31.96
N GLY A 69 -8.59 -19.18 31.30
CA GLY A 69 -8.61 -20.28 30.33
C GLY A 69 -8.41 -19.79 28.88
N PRO A 70 -8.18 -20.71 27.93
CA PRO A 70 -7.83 -20.35 26.56
C PRO A 70 -8.95 -19.53 25.90
N SER A 71 -8.60 -18.32 25.44
CA SER A 71 -9.42 -17.58 24.48
C SER A 71 -9.68 -18.48 23.25
N PRO A 72 -10.91 -18.53 22.71
CA PRO A 72 -11.16 -19.30 21.50
C PRO A 72 -10.23 -18.81 20.41
N ALA A 73 -9.47 -19.74 19.80
CA ALA A 73 -8.61 -19.42 18.68
C ALA A 73 -9.44 -18.67 17.63
N VAL A 74 -9.09 -17.42 17.35
CA VAL A 74 -9.68 -16.68 16.24
C VAL A 74 -9.17 -17.36 14.97
N ILE A 75 -9.92 -18.34 14.48
CA ILE A 75 -9.70 -18.90 13.16
C ILE A 75 -10.09 -17.80 12.18
N TYR A 76 -9.11 -17.14 11.58
CA TYR A 76 -9.36 -16.22 10.48
C TYR A 76 -9.96 -17.03 9.33
N GLN A 77 -11.27 -16.92 9.15
CA GLN A 77 -11.96 -17.51 8.02
C GLN A 77 -11.86 -16.49 6.88
N PRO A 78 -11.08 -16.74 5.82
CA PRO A 78 -10.99 -15.81 4.70
C PRO A 78 -12.39 -15.63 4.09
N PRO A 79 -12.72 -14.43 3.58
CA PRO A 79 -14.00 -14.21 2.90
C PRO A 79 -14.16 -15.19 1.73
N PRO A 80 -15.37 -15.69 1.45
CA PRO A 80 -15.58 -16.62 0.34
C PRO A 80 -15.20 -15.95 -0.98
N ALA A 81 -14.47 -16.68 -1.83
CA ALA A 81 -14.16 -16.22 -3.18
C ALA A 81 -15.44 -16.18 -4.02
N VAL A 82 -15.86 -14.99 -4.47
CA VAL A 82 -16.97 -14.83 -5.40
C VAL A 82 -16.46 -15.06 -6.82
N ILE A 83 -16.80 -16.19 -7.42
CA ILE A 83 -16.52 -16.46 -8.84
C ILE A 83 -17.64 -15.82 -9.66
N ILE A 84 -17.36 -14.65 -10.24
CA ILE A 84 -18.26 -14.03 -11.23
C ILE A 84 -17.97 -14.69 -12.57
N SER A 85 -18.68 -15.78 -12.88
CA SER A 85 -18.71 -16.30 -14.25
C SER A 85 -19.55 -15.35 -15.10
N PRO A 86 -19.01 -14.71 -16.15
CA PRO A 86 -19.83 -13.91 -17.05
C PRO A 86 -20.82 -14.84 -17.75
N GLN A 87 -22.12 -14.58 -17.58
CA GLN A 87 -23.13 -15.17 -18.45
C GLN A 87 -22.92 -14.62 -19.87
N VAL A 88 -22.34 -15.44 -20.75
CA VAL A 88 -22.23 -15.12 -22.17
C VAL A 88 -23.62 -15.29 -22.78
N VAL A 89 -24.35 -14.19 -22.95
CA VAL A 89 -25.61 -14.19 -23.71
C VAL A 89 -25.23 -14.12 -25.20
N ILE A 90 -25.31 -15.25 -25.89
CA ILE A 90 -25.15 -15.31 -27.35
C ILE A 90 -26.55 -15.30 -27.97
N GLY A 91 -26.91 -14.18 -28.62
CA GLY A 91 -28.01 -14.11 -29.58
C GLY A 91 -29.27 -13.36 -29.13
N GLN A 92 -29.42 -12.13 -29.63
CA GLN A 92 -30.71 -11.52 -29.98
C GLN A 92 -30.57 -10.86 -31.35
#